data_AF-A0A397FLP5-F1
#
_entry.id   AF-A0A397FLP5-F1
#
_cell.length_a   1.000
_cell.length_b   1.000
_cell.length_c   1.000
_cell.angle_alpha   90.00
_cell.angle_beta   90.00
_cell.angle_gamma   90.00
#
_symmetry.space_group_name_H-M   'P 1'
#
loop_
_entity.id
_entity.type
_entity.pdbx_description
1 polymer ?
#
loop_
_entity_poly.entity_id
_entity_poly.type
_entity_poly.pdbx_seq_one_letter_code
_entity_poly.pdbx_strand_id
1 'polypeptide(L)'
;VFDLFHFGMHYTCHQIPLLYQYVHKQHHMHLHPSPLSTYEESPVDLILTNVVPMAIALAVGPLLSLHQLHLLLAYKTYVEVAGHSGLDIKGMSFPQMPLVQCVHICIRVHDHDLHHTHPSVNFAKRFSIWDRLFRTYKASTM
;
A
#
# COMPACT_ATOMS: atom_id res chain seq x y z
N VAL A 1 9.56 -6.53 5.54
CA VAL A 1 9.96 -7.06 4.22
C VAL A 1 8.97 -6.66 3.14
N PHE A 2 7.75 -7.18 3.12
CA PHE A 2 6.73 -6.84 2.09
C PHE A 2 6.63 -5.33 1.82
N ASP A 3 6.45 -4.53 2.86
CA ASP A 3 6.22 -3.09 2.73
C ASP A 3 7.38 -2.32 2.06
N LEU A 4 8.62 -2.74 2.31
CA LEU A 4 9.81 -2.17 1.67
C LEU A 4 9.82 -2.46 0.17
N PHE A 5 9.57 -3.71 -0.22
CA PHE A 5 9.56 -4.10 -1.63
C PHE A 5 8.35 -3.54 -2.36
N HIS A 6 7.19 -3.46 -1.70
CA HIS A 6 6.03 -2.76 -2.24
C HIS A 6 6.37 -1.30 -2.52
N PHE A 7 6.89 -0.56 -1.51
CA PHE A 7 7.31 0.82 -1.69
C PHE A 7 8.27 0.99 -2.87
N GLY A 8 9.32 0.15 -2.96
CA GLY A 8 10.30 0.24 -4.03
C GLY A 8 9.70 0.02 -5.43
N MET A 9 8.86 -1.00 -5.59
CA MET A 9 8.21 -1.30 -6.87
C MET A 9 7.18 -0.22 -7.23
N HIS A 10 6.35 0.19 -6.27
CA HIS A 10 5.35 1.22 -6.45
C HIS A 10 5.96 2.57 -6.80
N TYR A 11 6.98 3.01 -6.06
CA TYR A 11 7.77 4.20 -6.38
C TYR A 11 8.35 4.12 -7.80
N THR A 12 8.93 2.97 -8.17
CA THR A 12 9.48 2.75 -9.52
C THR A 12 8.43 2.86 -10.61
N CYS A 13 7.22 2.30 -10.39
CA CYS A 13 6.10 2.44 -11.30
C CYS A 13 5.71 3.90 -11.55
N HIS A 14 5.80 4.76 -10.53
CA HIS A 14 5.55 6.19 -10.66
C HIS A 14 6.70 6.98 -11.30
N GLN A 15 7.96 6.61 -11.04
CA GLN A 15 9.12 7.35 -11.55
C GLN A 15 9.42 7.06 -13.02
N ILE A 16 9.10 5.85 -13.52
CA ILE A 16 9.36 5.47 -14.91
C ILE A 16 8.12 5.77 -15.76
N PRO A 17 8.15 6.72 -16.71
CA PRO A 17 6.95 7.15 -17.44
C PRO A 17 6.22 6.02 -18.17
N LEU A 18 6.97 5.06 -18.72
CA LEU A 18 6.39 3.90 -19.41
C LEU A 18 5.67 2.96 -18.43
N LEU A 19 6.23 2.71 -17.24
CA LEU A 19 5.56 1.90 -16.23
C LEU A 19 4.31 2.61 -15.73
N TYR A 20 4.39 3.92 -15.46
CA TYR A 20 3.21 4.66 -15.06
C TYR A 20 2.12 4.57 -16.14
N GLN A 21 2.42 4.98 -17.37
CA GLN A 21 1.44 5.09 -18.44
C GLN A 21 0.78 3.76 -18.81
N TYR A 22 1.54 2.66 -18.86
CA TYR A 22 1.06 1.38 -19.40
C TYR A 22 0.74 0.33 -18.32
N VAL A 23 1.23 0.50 -17.10
CA VAL A 23 1.07 -0.49 -16.02
C VAL A 23 0.23 0.07 -14.89
N HIS A 24 0.63 1.21 -14.32
CA HIS A 24 0.09 1.67 -13.04
C HIS A 24 -1.02 2.73 -13.17
N LYS A 25 -1.12 3.42 -14.31
CA LYS A 25 -2.15 4.46 -14.53
C LYS A 25 -3.57 3.91 -14.42
N GLN A 26 -3.80 2.64 -14.77
CA GLN A 26 -5.12 2.00 -14.61
C GLN A 26 -5.58 2.02 -13.15
N HIS A 27 -4.68 1.72 -12.21
CA HIS A 27 -4.95 1.78 -10.77
C HIS A 27 -5.38 3.18 -10.33
N HIS A 28 -4.74 4.21 -10.89
CA HIS A 28 -4.99 5.64 -10.61
C HIS A 28 -6.16 6.25 -11.39
N MET A 29 -6.92 5.47 -12.17
CA MET A 29 -8.10 6.00 -12.88
C MET A 29 -9.20 6.44 -11.90
N HIS A 30 -9.23 5.86 -10.70
CA HIS A 30 -10.16 6.21 -9.63
C HIS A 30 -9.51 7.16 -8.63
N LEU A 31 -9.59 8.47 -8.91
CA LEU A 31 -9.03 9.51 -8.03
C LEU A 31 -9.59 9.45 -6.59
N HIS A 32 -10.83 8.97 -6.44
CA HIS A 32 -11.47 8.67 -5.16
C HIS A 32 -11.82 7.18 -5.15
N PRO A 33 -10.90 6.31 -4.72
CA PRO A 33 -11.13 4.88 -4.76
C PRO A 33 -12.27 4.45 -3.83
N SER A 34 -12.87 3.32 -4.17
CA SER A 34 -13.82 2.60 -3.33
C SER A 34 -13.32 1.17 -3.06
N PRO A 35 -13.92 0.44 -2.10
CA PRO A 35 -13.58 -0.96 -1.86
C PRO A 35 -13.63 -1.83 -3.13
N LEU A 36 -14.51 -1.50 -4.08
CA LEU A 36 -14.67 -2.24 -5.34
C LEU A 36 -13.51 -2.04 -6.31
N SER A 37 -12.87 -0.87 -6.31
CA SER A 37 -11.71 -0.56 -7.17
C SER A 37 -10.37 -1.04 -6.59
N THR A 38 -10.34 -1.62 -5.38
CA THR A 38 -9.10 -2.01 -4.67
C THR A 38 -8.11 -2.82 -5.53
N TYR A 39 -8.64 -3.73 -6.37
CA TYR A 39 -7.86 -4.62 -7.23
C TYR A 39 -8.12 -4.37 -8.71
N GLU A 40 -8.62 -3.19 -9.06
CA GLU A 40 -8.73 -2.76 -10.45
C GLU A 40 -7.38 -2.23 -10.93
N GLU A 41 -6.47 -3.16 -11.19
CA GLU A 41 -5.11 -2.89 -11.64
C GLU A 41 -4.74 -3.83 -12.81
N SER A 42 -3.71 -3.47 -13.57
CA SER A 42 -3.25 -4.34 -14.66
C SER A 42 -2.56 -5.60 -14.09
N PRO A 43 -2.53 -6.73 -14.82
CA PRO A 43 -1.83 -7.93 -14.34
C PRO A 43 -0.35 -7.68 -14.03
N VAL A 44 0.31 -6.81 -14.80
CA VAL A 44 1.71 -6.43 -14.57
C VAL A 44 1.84 -5.61 -13.29
N ASP A 45 0.90 -4.70 -13.03
CA ASP A 45 0.89 -3.90 -11.81
C ASP A 45 0.75 -4.80 -10.57
N LEU A 46 -0.24 -5.70 -10.58
CA LEU A 46 -0.43 -6.71 -9.55
C LEU A 46 0.85 -7.51 -9.29
N ILE A 47 1.56 -7.92 -10.36
CA ILE A 47 2.81 -8.66 -10.22
C ILE A 47 3.88 -7.80 -9.53
N LEU A 48 4.07 -6.57 -10.00
CA LEU A 48 5.12 -5.68 -9.52
C LEU A 48 4.87 -5.19 -8.09
N THR A 49 3.65 -4.78 -7.77
CA THR A 49 3.32 -4.13 -6.49
C THR A 49 2.84 -5.12 -5.42
N ASN A 50 2.37 -6.31 -5.80
CA ASN A 50 1.84 -7.29 -4.83
C ASN A 50 2.55 -8.65 -4.86
N VAL A 51 2.65 -9.31 -6.03
CA VAL A 51 3.18 -10.69 -6.10
C VAL A 51 4.66 -10.73 -5.78
N VAL A 52 5.49 -9.89 -6.41
CA VAL A 52 6.94 -9.85 -6.17
C VAL A 52 7.26 -9.50 -4.71
N PRO A 53 6.68 -8.44 -4.11
CA PRO A 53 6.89 -8.14 -2.69
C PRO A 53 6.46 -9.26 -1.75
N MET A 54 5.36 -9.96 -2.06
CA MET A 54 4.89 -11.12 -1.27
C MET A 54 5.83 -12.31 -1.40
N ALA A 55 6.24 -12.66 -2.63
CA ALA A 55 7.16 -13.77 -2.87
C ALA A 55 8.48 -13.57 -2.13
N ILE A 56 9.04 -12.35 -2.17
CA ILE A 56 10.25 -12.01 -1.42
C ILE A 56 10.00 -12.12 0.09
N ALA A 57 8.88 -11.57 0.58
CA ALA A 57 8.53 -11.63 2.00
C ALA A 57 8.36 -13.07 2.52
N LEU A 58 7.81 -13.98 1.72
CA LEU A 58 7.67 -15.40 2.04
C LEU A 58 9.01 -16.14 1.93
N ALA A 59 9.87 -15.77 0.99
CA ALA A 59 11.17 -16.42 0.78
C ALA A 59 12.19 -16.11 1.90
N VAL A 60 12.20 -14.87 2.41
CA VAL A 60 13.16 -14.44 3.45
C VAL A 60 12.52 -14.34 4.85
N GLY A 61 11.19 -14.48 4.93
CA GLY A 61 10.43 -14.41 6.16
C GLY A 61 10.41 -15.74 6.93
N PRO A 62 9.74 -15.77 8.09
CA PRO A 62 9.55 -17.01 8.84
C PRO A 62 8.66 -17.98 8.06
N LEU A 63 8.90 -19.28 8.25
CA LEU A 63 7.97 -20.32 7.79
C LEU A 63 6.63 -20.15 8.51
N LEU A 64 5.56 -20.04 7.74
CA LEU A 64 4.21 -19.87 8.25
C LEU A 64 3.45 -21.19 8.16
N SER A 65 2.69 -21.52 9.20
CA SER A 65 1.65 -22.53 9.08
C SER A 65 0.56 -22.06 8.12
N LEU A 66 -0.22 -22.99 7.57
CA LEU A 66 -1.35 -22.64 6.68
C LEU A 66 -2.32 -21.65 7.35
N HIS A 67 -2.57 -21.81 8.65
CA HIS A 67 -3.42 -20.91 9.42
C HIS A 67 -2.80 -19.50 9.52
N GLN A 68 -1.51 -19.39 9.83
CA GLN A 68 -0.81 -18.10 9.89
C GLN A 68 -0.78 -17.40 8.53
N LEU A 69 -0.58 -18.16 7.45
CA LEU A 69 -0.62 -17.63 6.09
C LEU A 69 -2.01 -17.06 5.76
N HIS A 70 -3.09 -17.77 6.07
CA HIS A 70 -4.45 -17.26 5.86
C HIS A 70 -4.73 -16.00 6.68
N LEU A 71 -4.32 -15.94 7.95
CA LEU A 71 -4.46 -14.73 8.77
C LEU A 71 -3.67 -13.55 8.18
N LEU A 72 -2.45 -13.79 7.71
CA LEU A 72 -1.62 -12.77 7.07
C LEU A 72 -2.28 -12.23 5.78
N LEU A 73 -2.81 -13.12 4.94
CA LEU A 73 -3.51 -12.74 3.71
C LEU A 73 -4.80 -11.98 4.01
N ALA A 74 -5.59 -12.42 5.00
CA ALA A 74 -6.79 -11.72 5.43
C ALA A 74 -6.47 -10.31 5.95
N TYR A 75 -5.45 -10.18 6.80
CA TYR A 75 -4.95 -8.89 7.27
C TYR A 75 -4.48 -8.00 6.11
N LYS A 76 -3.73 -8.56 5.15
CA LYS A 76 -3.30 -7.80 3.96
C LYS A 76 -4.49 -7.28 3.17
N THR A 77 -5.45 -8.16 2.84
CA THR A 77 -6.65 -7.78 2.09
C THR A 77 -7.45 -6.71 2.83
N TYR A 78 -7.60 -6.85 4.15
CA TYR A 78 -8.24 -5.82 4.97
C TYR A 78 -7.56 -4.46 4.84
N VAL A 79 -6.23 -4.39 4.96
CA VAL A 79 -5.49 -3.12 4.83
C VAL A 79 -5.62 -2.52 3.43
N GLU A 80 -5.53 -3.34 2.37
CA GLU A 80 -5.70 -2.86 0.99
C GLU A 80 -7.10 -2.28 0.77
N VAL A 81 -8.14 -3.01 1.17
CA VAL A 81 -9.53 -2.55 1.01
C VAL A 81 -9.81 -1.31 1.85
N ALA A 82 -9.31 -1.26 3.09
CA ALA A 82 -9.47 -0.10 3.96
C ALA A 82 -8.80 1.14 3.36
N GLY A 83 -7.59 1.02 2.82
CA GLY A 83 -6.88 2.12 2.16
C GLY A 83 -7.57 2.67 0.91
N HIS A 84 -8.36 1.84 0.22
CA HIS A 84 -9.17 2.24 -0.94
C HIS A 84 -10.63 2.52 -0.59
N SER A 85 -11.00 2.57 0.69
CA SER A 85 -12.42 2.61 1.05
C SER A 85 -13.10 3.93 0.74
N GLY A 86 -12.34 5.02 0.53
CA GLY A 86 -12.86 6.38 0.41
C GLY A 86 -13.56 6.88 1.69
N LEU A 87 -13.42 6.15 2.79
CA LEU A 87 -14.07 6.47 4.06
C LEU A 87 -13.26 7.50 4.84
N ASP A 88 -13.96 8.50 5.38
CA ASP A 88 -13.41 9.43 6.35
C ASP A 88 -13.33 8.78 7.76
N ILE A 89 -12.37 7.86 7.92
CA ILE A 89 -12.13 7.13 9.16
C ILE A 89 -10.67 7.20 9.57
N LYS A 90 -10.41 7.12 10.88
CA LYS A 90 -9.05 6.99 11.44
C LYS A 90 -8.51 5.57 11.29
N GLY A 91 -8.81 4.91 10.16
CA GLY A 91 -8.32 3.59 9.80
C GLY A 91 -6.81 3.64 9.54
N MET A 92 -6.12 2.56 9.90
CA MET A 92 -4.67 2.54 9.85
C MET A 92 -4.12 1.13 9.68
N SER A 93 -2.86 1.03 9.27
CA SER A 93 -2.26 -0.23 8.82
C SER A 93 -2.11 -1.32 9.89
N PHE A 94 -2.17 -0.99 11.19
CA PHE A 94 -1.99 -1.98 12.28
C PHE A 94 -3.06 -1.83 13.37
N PRO A 95 -4.35 -2.09 13.08
CA PRO A 95 -5.42 -1.98 14.07
C PRO A 95 -5.23 -2.95 15.26
N GLN A 96 -4.54 -4.08 15.03
CA GLN A 96 -4.22 -5.08 16.04
C GLN A 96 -3.07 -4.68 17.00
N MET A 97 -2.39 -3.56 16.74
CA MET A 97 -1.26 -3.08 17.54
C MET A 97 -1.45 -1.61 17.95
N PRO A 98 -2.34 -1.31 18.92
CA PRO A 98 -2.68 0.07 19.31
C PRO A 98 -1.48 0.89 19.80
N LEU A 99 -0.44 0.25 20.36
CA LEU A 99 0.76 0.96 20.81
C LEU A 99 1.63 1.47 19.66
N VAL A 100 1.62 0.78 18.50
CA VAL A 100 2.34 1.23 17.30
C VAL A 100 1.74 2.52 16.75
N GLN A 101 0.50 2.83 17.12
CA GLN A 101 -0.18 4.06 16.73
C GLN A 101 0.43 5.30 17.39
N CYS A 102 0.99 5.16 18.60
CA CYS A 102 1.58 6.26 19.34
C CYS A 102 2.87 6.80 18.71
N VAL A 103 3.56 5.99 17.89
CA VAL A 103 4.85 6.35 17.29
C VAL A 103 4.72 6.98 15.89
N HIS A 104 3.50 7.21 15.38
CA HIS A 104 3.22 7.95 14.13
C HIS A 104 3.93 7.40 12.87
N ILE A 105 4.22 6.09 12.84
CA ILE A 105 4.90 5.43 11.73
C ILE A 105 3.97 4.71 10.75
N CYS A 106 2.66 4.73 10.99
CA CYS A 106 1.68 4.05 10.13
C CYS A 106 1.19 4.95 9.00
N ILE A 107 0.87 4.32 7.87
CA ILE A 107 0.00 4.90 6.83
C ILE A 107 -1.46 4.79 7.31
N ARG A 108 -2.27 5.80 6.96
CA ARG A 108 -3.70 5.87 7.24
C ARG A 108 -4.51 5.79 5.96
N VAL A 109 -5.82 5.57 6.09
CA VAL A 109 -6.75 5.52 4.94
C VAL A 109 -6.61 6.77 4.06
N HIS A 110 -6.64 7.95 4.66
CA HIS A 110 -6.49 9.22 3.93
C HIS A 110 -5.13 9.43 3.27
N ASP A 111 -4.06 8.78 3.74
CA ASP A 111 -2.74 8.95 3.14
C ASP A 111 -2.70 8.28 1.75
N HIS A 112 -3.40 7.14 1.58
CA HIS A 112 -3.54 6.43 0.30
C HIS A 112 -4.57 7.10 -0.63
N ASP A 113 -5.67 7.62 -0.10
CA ASP A 113 -6.59 8.47 -0.87
C ASP A 113 -5.89 9.73 -1.41
N LEU A 114 -5.05 10.36 -0.58
CA LEU A 114 -4.22 11.49 -1.01
C LEU A 114 -3.23 11.10 -2.12
N HIS A 115 -2.70 9.87 -2.10
CA HIS A 115 -1.83 9.35 -3.14
C HIS A 115 -2.55 9.22 -4.49
N HIS A 116 -3.79 8.71 -4.51
CA HIS A 116 -4.61 8.62 -5.74
C HIS A 116 -4.89 10.01 -6.35
N THR A 117 -5.09 11.03 -5.52
CA THR A 117 -5.30 12.42 -6.01
C THR A 117 -3.99 13.14 -6.34
N HIS A 118 -2.89 12.77 -5.69
CA HIS A 118 -1.56 13.35 -5.86
C HIS A 118 -0.53 12.22 -6.05
N PRO A 119 -0.39 11.67 -7.28
CA PRO A 119 0.40 10.47 -7.57
C PRO A 119 1.92 10.66 -7.49
N SER A 120 2.39 11.65 -6.71
CA SER A 120 3.79 11.95 -6.44
C SER A 120 4.18 11.76 -4.97
N VAL A 121 3.24 11.38 -4.10
CA VAL A 121 3.43 11.25 -2.65
C VAL A 121 2.87 9.95 -2.09
N ASN A 122 3.27 9.55 -0.88
CA ASN A 122 2.69 8.46 -0.10
C ASN A 122 2.64 7.10 -0.85
N PHE A 123 3.79 6.58 -1.23
CA PHE A 123 3.92 5.32 -1.97
C PHE A 123 3.89 4.06 -1.07
N ALA A 124 4.13 4.19 0.23
CA ALA A 124 4.12 3.04 1.14
C ALA A 124 2.70 2.58 1.48
N LYS A 125 2.53 1.30 1.85
CA LYS A 125 1.22 0.73 2.18
C LYS A 125 0.98 0.55 3.68
N ARG A 126 2.03 0.40 4.47
CA ARG A 126 1.92 0.15 5.91
C ARG A 126 2.72 1.13 6.74
N PHE A 127 4.00 1.30 6.43
CA PHE A 127 4.87 2.18 7.21
C PHE A 127 5.16 3.46 6.45
N SER A 128 4.85 4.62 7.04
CA SER A 128 5.23 5.93 6.49
C SER A 128 6.74 6.18 6.54
N ILE A 129 7.51 5.28 7.16
CA ILE A 129 8.97 5.36 7.30
C ILE A 129 9.64 5.49 5.94
N TRP A 130 9.23 4.71 4.93
CA TRP A 130 9.84 4.74 3.61
C TRP A 130 9.58 6.07 2.92
N ASP A 131 8.33 6.54 2.93
CA ASP A 131 8.00 7.83 2.36
C ASP A 131 8.73 8.99 3.06
N ARG A 132 8.92 8.92 4.37
CA ARG A 132 9.68 9.93 5.12
C ARG A 132 11.16 9.89 4.74
N LEU A 133 11.74 8.69 4.62
CA LEU A 133 13.15 8.50 4.25
C LEU A 133 13.43 9.04 2.84
N PHE A 134 12.54 8.78 1.89
CA PHE A 134 12.68 9.21 0.49
C PHE A 134 12.05 10.58 0.22
N ARG A 135 11.55 11.28 1.25
CA ARG A 135 10.92 12.60 1.16
C ARG A 135 9.70 12.66 0.24
N THR A 136 8.94 11.57 0.18
CA THR A 136 7.67 11.43 -0.55
C THR A 136 6.46 11.45 0.37
N TYR A 137 6.65 11.59 1.69
CA TYR A 137 5.54 11.66 2.65
C TYR A 137 4.85 13.02 2.60
N LYS A 138 3.52 12.99 2.45
CA LYS A 138 2.63 14.15 2.61
C LYS A 138 1.52 13.78 3.58
N ALA A 139 1.43 14.53 4.67
CA ALA A 139 0.33 14.34 5.62
C ALA A 139 -1.00 14.76 4.99
N SER A 140 -2.03 13.93 5.12
CA SER A 140 -3.39 14.35 4.79
C SER A 140 -3.87 15.41 5.80
N THR A 141 -4.28 16.57 5.29
CA THR A 141 -4.99 17.58 6.07
C THR A 141 -6.40 17.04 6.33
N MET A 142 -6.70 16.70 7.59
CA MET A 142 -8.09 16.54 8.05
C MET A 142 -8.76 17.90 8.14
#